data_AF-A0A7Y8JFD4-F1
#
_entry.id   AF-A0A7Y8JFD4-F1
#
_cell.length_a   1.000
_cell.length_b   1.000
_cell.length_c   1.000
_cell.angle_alpha   90.00
_cell.angle_beta   90.00
_cell.angle_gamma   90.00
#
_symmetry.space_group_name_H-M   'P 1'
#
loop_
_entity.id
_entity.type
_entity.pdbx_description
1 polymer ?
#
loop_
_entity_poly.entity_id
_entity_poly.type
_entity_poly.pdbx_seq_one_letter_code
_entity_poly.pdbx_strand_id
1 'polypeptide(L)'
;METIVIVEDKERLATAIKRALSAFSFGGVTIKDNLDDLRLPLQSDFDEEQIIILQVEFGKGAEIIESLRWDMQLLAPVILLSLEKRERLKKKYPIVQEVVPGSYFIKFPFRLNELKEVIESAKGLPSEQLKDVVRKYYHIEDSLRIVLHDMINAVGSNTNEAKELFRRLKRGLAFLPDRVDKEKIERVDKIFSEKINNAEELRGLLFDIQGELKTSQEELTGTEEKVTVFNEPPKEYEYILIVDDDGYDQGSMKRLMNIGYGVDLACSYEEAICRLEYDPPDVLLCDWRLEGDPQKGREVAEKALEKVKLVILISADEIKDPPNGVEVCTGEDKFNSDTIHRLICKRAKKGEGHANP
;
A
#
# COMPACT_ATOMS: atom_id res chain seq x y z
N MET A 1 31.98 -0.90 -12.48
CA MET A 1 31.89 -1.71 -11.25
C MET A 1 30.48 -1.51 -10.78
N GLU A 2 29.64 -2.55 -10.86
CA GLU A 2 28.24 -2.43 -10.44
C GLU A 2 28.21 -2.06 -8.95
N THR A 3 27.61 -0.92 -8.63
CA THR A 3 27.40 -0.54 -7.23
C THR A 3 26.10 -1.20 -6.78
N ILE A 4 26.17 -2.02 -5.74
CA ILE A 4 25.00 -2.71 -5.19
C ILE A 4 24.51 -1.94 -3.98
N VAL A 5 23.27 -1.47 -4.05
CA VAL A 5 22.61 -0.78 -2.94
C VAL A 5 21.64 -1.75 -2.28
N ILE A 6 21.91 -2.10 -1.02
CA ILE A 6 21.01 -2.93 -0.22
C ILE A 6 20.18 -2.01 0.66
N VAL A 7 18.86 -2.08 0.55
CA VAL A 7 17.96 -1.42 1.49
C VAL A 7 17.29 -2.48 2.34
N GLU A 8 17.60 -2.43 3.63
CA GLU A 8 17.14 -3.44 4.56
C GLU A 8 16.92 -2.89 5.97
N ASP A 9 15.77 -3.23 6.54
CA ASP A 9 15.37 -2.83 7.90
C ASP A 9 16.10 -3.68 8.98
N LYS A 10 16.52 -4.90 8.64
CA LYS A 10 17.26 -5.82 9.53
C LYS A 10 18.74 -5.91 9.18
N GLU A 11 19.56 -5.18 9.94
CA GLU A 11 21.04 -5.13 9.82
C GLU A 11 21.72 -6.49 9.61
N ARG A 12 21.22 -7.55 10.27
CA ARG A 12 21.80 -8.91 10.18
C ARG A 12 21.73 -9.50 8.77
N LEU A 13 20.60 -9.33 8.08
CA LEU A 13 20.43 -9.89 6.73
C LEU A 13 21.16 -9.04 5.70
N ALA A 14 21.12 -7.72 5.83
CA ALA A 14 21.93 -6.80 5.01
C ALA A 14 23.42 -7.15 5.09
N THR A 15 23.93 -7.41 6.30
CA THR A 15 25.31 -7.85 6.54
C THR A 15 25.61 -9.21 5.92
N ALA A 16 24.68 -10.16 6.00
CA ALA A 16 24.84 -11.48 5.39
C ALA A 16 24.89 -11.41 3.86
N ILE A 17 23.99 -10.62 3.24
CA ILE A 17 23.98 -10.37 1.80
C ILE A 17 25.29 -9.69 1.39
N LYS A 18 25.72 -8.63 2.07
CA LYS A 18 26.99 -7.94 1.79
C LYS A 18 28.19 -8.87 1.83
N ARG A 19 28.26 -9.78 2.82
CA ARG A 19 29.32 -10.81 2.90
C ARG A 19 29.26 -11.77 1.71
N ALA A 20 28.07 -12.23 1.33
CA ALA A 20 27.90 -13.10 0.18
C ALA A 20 28.34 -12.42 -1.12
N LEU A 21 27.93 -11.17 -1.34
CA LEU A 21 28.32 -10.38 -2.51
C LEU A 21 29.84 -10.15 -2.57
N SER A 22 30.46 -9.89 -1.43
CA SER A 22 31.92 -9.75 -1.32
C SER A 22 32.62 -11.07 -1.70
N ALA A 23 32.08 -12.21 -1.30
CA ALA A 23 32.62 -13.53 -1.67
C ALA A 23 32.49 -13.82 -3.17
N PHE A 24 31.51 -13.22 -3.85
CA PHE A 24 31.33 -13.30 -5.30
C PHE A 24 32.13 -12.27 -6.09
N SER A 25 32.95 -11.46 -5.41
CA SER A 25 33.74 -10.39 -6.03
C SER A 25 32.90 -9.28 -6.67
N PHE A 26 31.64 -9.10 -6.24
CA PHE A 26 30.89 -7.88 -6.57
C PHE A 26 31.48 -6.70 -5.78
N GLY A 27 31.91 -5.66 -6.51
CA GLY A 27 32.46 -4.43 -5.91
C GLY A 27 31.36 -3.51 -5.36
N GLY A 28 31.74 -2.51 -4.55
CA GLY A 28 30.88 -1.36 -4.26
C GLY A 28 29.54 -1.64 -3.57
N VAL A 29 29.51 -2.47 -2.52
CA VAL A 29 28.26 -2.73 -1.76
C VAL A 29 28.01 -1.64 -0.71
N THR A 30 26.95 -0.86 -0.90
CA THR A 30 26.45 0.14 0.05
C THR A 30 25.19 -0.37 0.71
N ILE A 31 25.12 -0.31 2.04
CA ILE A 31 23.90 -0.61 2.80
C ILE A 31 23.25 0.72 3.18
N LYS A 32 21.95 0.81 2.99
CA LYS A 32 21.11 1.92 3.43
C LYS A 32 20.08 1.37 4.41
N ASP A 33 19.97 2.05 5.55
CA ASP A 33 19.12 1.61 6.65
C ASP A 33 17.68 2.12 6.49
N ASN A 34 17.48 3.15 5.66
CA ASN A 34 16.16 3.68 5.35
C ASN A 34 16.02 4.02 3.86
N LEU A 35 14.77 4.25 3.46
CA LEU A 35 14.40 4.56 2.08
C LEU A 35 14.62 6.02 1.71
N ASP A 36 14.54 6.93 2.68
CA ASP A 36 14.81 8.34 2.43
C ASP A 36 16.30 8.58 2.10
N ASP A 37 17.18 7.67 2.52
CA ASP A 37 18.59 7.61 2.16
C ASP A 37 18.80 7.15 0.71
N LEU A 38 17.79 6.56 0.07
CA LEU A 38 17.76 6.43 -1.38
C LEU A 38 17.38 7.78 -2.01
N ARG A 39 16.35 8.46 -1.48
CA ARG A 39 15.80 9.70 -2.08
C ARG A 39 16.80 10.87 -2.11
N LEU A 40 17.65 10.99 -1.08
CA LEU A 40 18.64 12.08 -0.96
C LEU A 40 19.75 12.02 -2.03
N PRO A 41 20.39 10.86 -2.32
CA PRO A 41 21.36 10.73 -3.42
C PRO A 41 20.73 10.54 -4.81
N LEU A 42 19.45 10.14 -4.91
CA LEU A 42 18.77 9.88 -6.20
C LEU A 42 18.46 11.14 -7.04
N GLN A 43 18.81 12.35 -6.60
CA GLN A 43 18.64 13.59 -7.38
C GLN A 43 19.73 13.79 -8.46
N SER A 44 20.80 13.00 -8.45
CA SER A 44 21.82 13.01 -9.50
C SER A 44 22.32 11.59 -9.74
N ASP A 45 21.89 10.99 -10.85
CA ASP A 45 22.54 9.86 -11.52
C ASP A 45 22.61 8.54 -10.74
N PHE A 46 21.47 7.83 -10.64
CA PHE A 46 21.59 6.37 -10.66
C PHE A 46 21.96 5.98 -12.09
N ASP A 47 23.23 5.61 -12.26
CA ASP A 47 23.72 4.99 -13.47
C ASP A 47 22.92 3.70 -13.71
N GLU A 48 22.63 3.38 -14.98
CA GLU A 48 21.97 2.13 -15.38
C GLU A 48 22.76 0.90 -14.90
N GLU A 49 24.04 1.10 -14.52
CA GLU A 49 24.97 0.13 -13.97
C GLU A 49 24.76 -0.23 -12.47
N GLN A 50 23.87 0.45 -11.73
CA GLN A 50 23.64 0.14 -10.31
C GLN A 50 22.58 -0.95 -10.12
N ILE A 51 22.74 -1.82 -9.13
CA ILE A 51 21.72 -2.84 -8.79
C ILE A 51 21.15 -2.54 -7.41
N ILE A 52 19.83 -2.40 -7.32
CA ILE A 52 19.14 -2.17 -6.06
C ILE A 52 18.57 -3.49 -5.54
N ILE A 53 18.94 -3.88 -4.32
CA ILE A 53 18.36 -5.02 -3.61
C ILE A 53 17.48 -4.48 -2.50
N LEU A 54 16.18 -4.77 -2.57
CA LEU A 54 15.19 -4.35 -1.58
C LEU A 54 14.71 -5.57 -0.79
N GLN A 55 14.80 -5.51 0.54
CA GLN A 55 14.35 -6.61 1.40
C GLN A 55 13.38 -6.14 2.52
N VAL A 56 12.56 -5.16 2.22
CA VAL A 56 11.49 -4.71 3.12
C VAL A 56 10.32 -5.69 3.15
N GLU A 57 9.40 -5.48 4.12
CA GLU A 57 8.06 -6.06 4.07
C GLU A 57 7.48 -5.86 2.67
N PHE A 58 7.04 -6.94 2.03
CA PHE A 58 6.90 -6.94 0.57
C PHE A 58 5.94 -5.87 0.06
N GLY A 59 4.89 -5.54 0.82
CA GLY A 59 3.97 -4.46 0.46
C GLY A 59 4.64 -3.12 0.35
N LYS A 60 5.41 -2.75 1.36
CA LYS A 60 6.26 -1.56 1.31
C LYS A 60 7.23 -1.64 0.14
N GLY A 61 7.83 -2.81 -0.10
CA GLY A 61 8.78 -3.05 -1.20
C GLY A 61 8.23 -2.75 -2.57
N ALA A 62 7.03 -3.21 -2.86
CA ALA A 62 6.36 -2.94 -4.13
C ALA A 62 6.07 -1.43 -4.27
N GLU A 63 5.47 -0.80 -3.26
CA GLU A 63 5.18 0.64 -3.25
C GLU A 63 6.43 1.51 -3.42
N ILE A 64 7.56 1.07 -2.85
CA ILE A 64 8.85 1.72 -3.01
C ILE A 64 9.31 1.65 -4.46
N ILE A 65 9.25 0.48 -5.09
CA ILE A 65 9.70 0.38 -6.49
C ILE A 65 8.80 1.20 -7.38
N GLU A 66 7.50 1.18 -7.14
CA GLU A 66 6.54 2.04 -7.82
C GLU A 66 7.00 3.50 -7.70
N SER A 67 7.22 3.98 -6.47
CA SER A 67 7.74 5.32 -6.15
C SER A 67 9.05 5.60 -6.89
N LEU A 68 10.06 4.74 -6.79
CA LEU A 68 11.36 4.93 -7.42
C LEU A 68 11.27 5.01 -8.95
N ARG A 69 10.46 4.16 -9.57
CA ARG A 69 10.31 4.10 -11.03
C ARG A 69 9.56 5.31 -11.57
N TRP A 70 8.52 5.80 -10.89
CA TRP A 70 7.78 6.97 -11.40
C TRP A 70 8.32 8.31 -10.89
N ASP A 71 8.64 8.43 -9.59
CA ASP A 71 9.11 9.68 -8.97
C ASP A 71 10.54 10.01 -9.42
N MET A 72 11.35 8.98 -9.63
CA MET A 72 12.80 9.11 -9.83
C MET A 72 13.26 8.58 -11.18
N GLN A 73 12.34 8.10 -12.03
CA GLN A 73 12.63 7.51 -13.33
C GLN A 73 13.72 6.44 -13.25
N LEU A 74 13.76 5.69 -12.15
CA LEU A 74 14.79 4.70 -11.90
C LEU A 74 14.86 3.75 -13.09
N LEU A 75 16.05 3.57 -13.67
CA LEU A 75 16.31 2.60 -14.76
C LEU A 75 17.06 1.38 -14.26
N ALA A 76 17.88 1.52 -13.21
CA ALA A 76 18.60 0.44 -12.54
C ALA A 76 17.72 -0.81 -12.29
N PRO A 77 18.25 -2.04 -12.44
CA PRO A 77 17.55 -3.24 -12.02
C PRO A 77 17.25 -3.23 -10.52
N VAL A 78 16.08 -3.76 -10.16
CA VAL A 78 15.67 -3.93 -8.76
C VAL A 78 15.40 -5.41 -8.47
N ILE A 79 15.99 -5.92 -7.40
CA ILE A 79 15.80 -7.29 -6.91
C ILE A 79 15.01 -7.21 -5.60
N LEU A 80 13.78 -7.73 -5.62
CA LEU A 80 12.92 -7.89 -4.45
C LEU A 80 13.23 -9.21 -3.74
N LEU A 81 13.59 -9.12 -2.47
CA LEU A 81 13.72 -10.27 -1.58
C LEU A 81 12.48 -10.36 -0.69
N SER A 82 11.78 -11.51 -0.68
CA SER A 82 10.56 -11.68 0.12
C SER A 82 10.46 -13.04 0.79
N LEU A 83 9.92 -13.09 2.00
CA LEU A 83 9.56 -14.35 2.68
C LEU A 83 8.36 -15.05 2.03
N GLU A 84 7.51 -14.28 1.36
CA GLU A 84 6.27 -14.77 0.77
C GLU A 84 6.51 -15.45 -0.59
N LYS A 85 5.60 -16.35 -0.97
CA LYS A 85 5.63 -16.99 -2.29
C LYS A 85 5.13 -16.00 -3.35
N ARG A 86 5.80 -15.97 -4.51
CA ARG A 86 5.42 -15.15 -5.66
C ARG A 86 3.93 -15.30 -6.03
N GLU A 87 3.38 -16.51 -5.93
CA GLU A 87 2.00 -16.81 -6.28
C GLU A 87 0.97 -16.10 -5.39
N ARG A 88 1.31 -15.83 -4.12
CA ARG A 88 0.47 -15.03 -3.22
C ARG A 88 0.60 -13.56 -3.57
N LEU A 89 1.83 -13.11 -3.75
CA LEU A 89 2.16 -11.71 -3.98
C LEU A 89 1.63 -11.16 -5.31
N LYS A 90 1.67 -11.95 -6.38
CA LYS A 90 1.22 -11.52 -7.72
C LYS A 90 -0.27 -11.15 -7.78
N LYS A 91 -1.08 -11.63 -6.82
CA LYS A 91 -2.49 -11.25 -6.69
C LYS A 91 -2.64 -9.82 -6.18
N LYS A 92 -1.73 -9.40 -5.29
CA LYS A 92 -1.77 -8.11 -4.60
C LYS A 92 -0.92 -7.04 -5.28
N TYR A 93 0.21 -7.44 -5.89
CA TYR A 93 1.23 -6.55 -6.43
C TYR A 93 1.58 -6.95 -7.88
N PRO A 94 1.11 -6.19 -8.89
CA PRO A 94 1.34 -6.51 -10.29
C PRO A 94 2.82 -6.55 -10.67
N ILE A 95 3.69 -5.79 -9.99
CA ILE A 95 5.14 -5.79 -10.23
C ILE A 95 5.79 -7.17 -10.08
N VAL A 96 5.13 -8.09 -9.36
CA VAL A 96 5.63 -9.45 -9.12
C VAL A 96 4.86 -10.50 -9.91
N GLN A 97 3.97 -10.06 -10.81
CA GLN A 97 3.53 -10.88 -11.95
C GLN A 97 4.73 -11.24 -12.85
N GLU A 98 4.50 -12.04 -13.90
CA GLU A 98 5.56 -12.53 -14.80
C GLU A 98 6.58 -11.45 -15.20
N VAL A 99 7.79 -11.90 -15.57
CA VAL A 99 8.99 -11.09 -15.91
C VAL A 99 8.68 -9.63 -16.23
N VAL A 100 8.74 -8.77 -15.20
CA VAL A 100 8.64 -7.32 -15.37
C VAL A 100 10.04 -6.81 -15.71
N PRO A 101 10.25 -6.14 -16.85
CA PRO A 101 11.57 -5.65 -17.21
C PRO A 101 12.18 -4.78 -16.11
N GLY A 102 13.45 -5.04 -15.77
CA GLY A 102 14.15 -4.34 -14.69
C GLY A 102 13.75 -4.73 -13.27
N SER A 103 12.80 -5.64 -13.06
CA SER A 103 12.34 -6.06 -11.74
C SER A 103 12.46 -7.58 -11.57
N TYR A 104 13.16 -7.99 -10.52
CA TYR A 104 13.51 -9.37 -10.24
C TYR A 104 12.99 -9.75 -8.85
N PHE A 105 12.67 -11.02 -8.66
CA PHE A 105 12.11 -11.52 -7.41
C PHE A 105 12.87 -12.77 -6.95
N ILE A 106 13.28 -12.79 -5.70
CA ILE A 106 13.89 -13.94 -5.04
C ILE A 106 13.14 -14.22 -3.74
N LYS A 107 12.70 -15.46 -3.57
CA LYS A 107 12.06 -15.90 -2.34
C LYS A 107 13.11 -16.23 -1.28
N PHE A 108 12.97 -15.67 -0.09
CA PHE A 108 13.72 -16.06 1.09
C PHE A 108 13.08 -17.27 1.81
N PRO A 109 13.88 -18.23 2.33
CA PRO A 109 15.33 -18.34 2.15
C PRO A 109 15.71 -18.78 0.73
N PHE A 110 16.83 -18.26 0.21
CA PHE A 110 17.39 -18.57 -1.12
C PHE A 110 18.80 -19.17 -1.03
N ARG A 111 19.27 -19.76 -2.14
CA ARG A 111 20.66 -20.21 -2.26
C ARG A 111 21.57 -19.05 -2.68
N LEU A 112 22.80 -18.97 -2.16
CA LEU A 112 23.70 -17.87 -2.56
C LEU A 112 23.99 -17.85 -4.07
N ASN A 113 24.07 -19.02 -4.71
CA ASN A 113 24.23 -19.10 -6.17
C ASN A 113 23.00 -18.57 -6.92
N GLU A 114 21.79 -18.73 -6.39
CA GLU A 114 20.57 -18.18 -6.98
C GLU A 114 20.61 -16.64 -6.95
N LEU A 115 21.03 -16.04 -5.82
CA LEU A 115 21.24 -14.59 -5.75
C LEU A 115 22.29 -14.13 -6.76
N LYS A 116 23.41 -14.86 -6.87
CA LYS A 116 24.46 -14.55 -7.84
C LYS A 116 23.94 -14.58 -9.28
N GLU A 117 23.25 -15.66 -9.66
CA GLU A 117 22.67 -15.83 -11.01
C GLU A 117 21.67 -14.72 -11.36
N VAL A 118 20.85 -14.31 -10.40
CA VAL A 118 19.91 -13.19 -10.59
C VAL A 118 20.65 -11.87 -10.76
N ILE A 119 21.68 -11.60 -9.96
CA ILE A 119 22.49 -10.37 -10.10
C ILE A 119 23.21 -10.34 -11.45
N GLU A 120 23.87 -11.43 -11.86
CA GLU A 120 24.60 -11.51 -13.14
C GLU A 120 23.68 -11.41 -14.37
N SER A 121 22.40 -11.77 -14.22
CA SER A 121 21.40 -11.67 -15.29
C SER A 121 20.51 -10.43 -15.18
N ALA A 122 20.67 -9.64 -14.12
CA ALA A 122 19.89 -8.44 -13.90
C ALA A 122 20.23 -7.39 -14.95
N LYS A 123 19.21 -6.89 -15.64
CA LYS A 123 19.33 -5.83 -16.63
C LYS A 123 18.45 -4.68 -16.20
N GLY A 124 18.96 -3.46 -16.41
CA GLY A 124 18.17 -2.26 -16.25
C GLY A 124 16.91 -2.29 -17.11
N LEU A 125 15.94 -1.49 -16.67
CA LEU A 125 14.74 -1.18 -17.43
C LEU A 125 15.13 -0.19 -18.53
N PRO A 126 14.99 -0.54 -19.81
CA PRO A 126 15.28 0.39 -20.89
C PRO A 126 14.37 1.63 -20.79
N SER A 127 14.93 2.81 -21.05
CA SER A 127 14.22 4.09 -20.94
C SER A 127 12.90 4.14 -21.72
N GLU A 128 12.86 3.47 -22.87
CA GLU A 128 11.68 3.37 -23.73
C GLU A 128 10.59 2.46 -23.14
N GLN A 129 10.96 1.48 -22.31
CA GLN A 129 10.02 0.56 -21.66
C GLN A 129 9.50 1.09 -20.32
N LEU A 130 10.18 2.08 -19.72
CA LEU A 130 9.79 2.63 -18.42
C LEU A 130 8.32 3.08 -18.42
N LYS A 131 7.87 3.76 -19.47
CA LYS A 131 6.49 4.24 -19.56
C LYS A 131 5.47 3.10 -19.57
N ASP A 132 5.75 2.07 -20.35
CA ASP A 132 4.85 0.92 -20.46
C ASP A 132 4.81 0.11 -19.16
N VAL A 133 5.96 -0.06 -18.50
CA VAL A 133 6.04 -0.74 -17.21
C VAL A 133 5.26 0.03 -16.14
N VAL A 134 5.47 1.35 -16.04
CA VAL A 134 4.77 2.19 -15.06
C VAL A 134 3.26 2.16 -15.28
N ARG A 135 2.80 2.31 -16.52
CA ARG A 135 1.37 2.25 -16.86
C ARG A 135 0.74 0.90 -16.55
N LYS A 136 1.42 -0.18 -16.91
CA LYS A 136 0.85 -1.53 -16.84
C LYS A 136 0.87 -2.11 -15.44
N TYR A 137 1.88 -1.79 -14.64
CA TYR A 137 2.14 -2.50 -13.38
C TYR A 137 2.00 -1.65 -12.12
N TYR A 138 2.00 -0.31 -12.18
CA TYR A 138 2.16 0.53 -10.98
C TYR A 138 0.95 1.36 -10.60
N HIS A 139 -0.26 0.97 -11.03
CA HIS A 139 -1.53 1.63 -10.66
C HIS A 139 -1.44 3.17 -10.63
N ILE A 140 -0.71 3.76 -11.58
CA ILE A 140 -0.25 5.15 -11.48
C ILE A 140 -1.40 6.15 -11.36
N GLU A 141 -2.56 5.84 -11.95
CA GLU A 141 -3.78 6.66 -11.81
C GLU A 141 -4.24 6.76 -10.35
N ASP A 142 -4.17 5.68 -9.57
CA ASP A 142 -4.55 5.67 -8.16
C ASP A 142 -3.54 6.46 -7.32
N SER A 143 -2.24 6.26 -7.56
CA SER A 143 -1.20 7.05 -6.89
C SER A 143 -1.33 8.55 -7.18
N LEU A 144 -1.65 8.92 -8.42
CA LEU A 144 -1.87 10.32 -8.81
C LEU A 144 -3.11 10.92 -8.14
N ARG A 145 -4.18 10.14 -7.94
CA ARG A 145 -5.37 10.59 -7.20
C ARG A 145 -5.05 10.88 -5.74
N ILE A 146 -4.21 10.08 -5.10
CA ILE A 146 -3.73 10.33 -3.73
C ILE A 146 -2.93 11.64 -3.71
N VAL A 147 -1.96 11.80 -4.62
CA VAL A 147 -1.16 13.03 -4.72
C VAL A 147 -2.04 14.26 -4.96
N LEU A 148 -3.07 14.16 -5.81
CA LEU A 148 -4.04 15.25 -6.04
C LEU A 148 -4.84 15.58 -4.78
N HIS A 149 -5.35 14.56 -4.09
CA HIS A 149 -6.09 14.73 -2.85
C HIS A 149 -5.24 15.45 -1.79
N ASP A 150 -4.02 14.98 -1.56
CA ASP A 150 -3.11 15.56 -0.59
C ASP A 150 -2.74 16.98 -0.98
N MET A 151 -2.54 17.23 -2.28
CA MET A 151 -2.24 18.56 -2.79
C MET A 151 -3.42 19.53 -2.57
N ILE A 152 -4.67 19.10 -2.84
CA ILE A 152 -5.87 19.91 -2.60
C ILE A 152 -5.96 20.35 -1.12
N ASN A 153 -5.60 19.45 -0.20
CA ASN A 153 -5.58 19.71 1.24
C ASN A 153 -4.41 20.60 1.66
N ALA A 154 -3.24 20.46 1.03
CA ALA A 154 -2.05 21.27 1.27
C ALA A 154 -2.19 22.71 0.71
N VAL A 155 -2.99 22.90 -0.35
CA VAL A 155 -3.25 24.22 -0.94
C VAL A 155 -3.93 25.13 0.09
N GLY A 156 -3.24 26.20 0.48
CA GLY A 156 -3.68 27.19 1.46
C GLY A 156 -3.25 26.93 2.90
N SER A 157 -2.77 25.73 3.22
CA SER A 157 -2.25 25.35 4.55
C SER A 157 -0.73 25.25 4.56
N ASN A 158 -0.12 24.65 3.53
CA ASN A 158 1.32 24.44 3.41
C ASN A 158 1.81 24.57 1.96
N THR A 159 2.26 25.78 1.59
CA THR A 159 2.74 26.09 0.23
C THR A 159 3.92 25.24 -0.23
N ASN A 160 4.83 24.86 0.67
CA ASN A 160 6.02 24.09 0.30
C ASN A 160 5.67 22.64 -0.03
N GLU A 161 4.81 22.04 0.78
CA GLU A 161 4.26 20.70 0.56
C GLU A 161 3.42 20.65 -0.72
N ALA A 162 2.52 21.61 -0.94
CA ALA A 162 1.74 21.71 -2.16
C ALA A 162 2.63 21.79 -3.42
N LYS A 163 3.75 22.54 -3.35
CA LYS A 163 4.73 22.60 -4.46
C LYS A 163 5.43 21.27 -4.70
N GLU A 164 5.76 20.52 -3.66
CA GLU A 164 6.40 19.21 -3.82
C GLU A 164 5.42 18.17 -4.38
N LEU A 165 4.20 18.15 -3.87
CA LEU A 165 3.13 17.31 -4.41
C LEU A 165 2.82 17.67 -5.87
N PHE A 166 2.90 18.94 -6.25
CA PHE A 166 2.75 19.34 -7.64
C PHE A 166 3.89 18.85 -8.54
N ARG A 167 5.15 18.93 -8.10
CA ARG A 167 6.27 18.34 -8.85
C ARG A 167 6.09 16.84 -9.05
N ARG A 168 5.62 16.16 -8.00
CA ARG A 168 5.27 14.75 -8.03
C ARG A 168 4.16 14.46 -9.03
N LEU A 169 3.03 15.17 -8.96
CA LEU A 169 1.94 15.07 -9.94
C LEU A 169 2.44 15.25 -11.39
N LYS A 170 3.22 16.30 -11.67
CA LYS A 170 3.73 16.60 -13.01
C LYS A 170 4.58 15.45 -13.57
N ARG A 171 5.41 14.81 -12.74
CA ARG A 171 6.20 13.62 -13.15
C ARG A 171 5.31 12.45 -13.56
N GLY A 172 4.18 12.22 -12.88
CA GLY A 172 3.27 11.11 -13.20
C GLY A 172 2.41 11.34 -14.40
N LEU A 173 1.96 12.58 -14.56
CA LEU A 173 1.23 12.95 -15.76
C LEU A 173 2.10 12.84 -17.01
N ALA A 174 3.42 12.92 -16.90
CA ALA A 174 4.32 12.61 -18.02
C ALA A 174 4.23 11.13 -18.48
N PHE A 175 3.79 10.23 -17.61
CA PHE A 175 3.45 8.85 -17.96
C PHE A 175 2.03 8.74 -18.52
N LEU A 176 1.15 9.73 -18.37
CA LEU A 176 -0.23 9.71 -18.85
C LEU A 176 -0.55 10.97 -19.70
N PRO A 177 0.20 11.25 -20.78
CA PRO A 177 0.10 12.49 -21.55
C PRO A 177 -1.27 12.67 -22.23
N ASP A 178 -1.99 11.58 -22.49
CA ASP A 178 -3.28 11.61 -23.19
C ASP A 178 -4.48 11.63 -22.21
N ARG A 179 -4.22 11.57 -20.90
CA ARG A 179 -5.28 11.49 -19.87
C ARG A 179 -5.71 12.84 -19.34
N VAL A 180 -4.81 13.82 -19.33
CA VAL A 180 -5.06 15.12 -18.72
C VAL A 180 -4.71 16.23 -19.69
N ASP A 181 -5.58 17.22 -19.78
CA ASP A 181 -5.35 18.38 -20.64
C ASP A 181 -4.06 19.12 -20.25
N LYS A 182 -3.13 19.21 -21.19
CA LYS A 182 -1.83 19.87 -21.00
C LYS A 182 -2.00 21.35 -20.61
N GLU A 183 -3.01 22.04 -21.13
CA GLU A 183 -3.28 23.43 -20.80
C GLU A 183 -3.63 23.61 -19.32
N LYS A 184 -4.36 22.65 -18.73
CA LYS A 184 -4.67 22.65 -17.29
C LYS A 184 -3.41 22.51 -16.45
N ILE A 185 -2.51 21.61 -16.83
CA ILE A 185 -1.23 21.42 -16.14
C ILE A 185 -0.34 22.66 -16.23
N GLU A 186 -0.26 23.29 -17.41
CA GLU A 186 0.48 24.54 -17.58
C GLU A 186 -0.13 25.68 -16.75
N ARG A 187 -1.46 25.74 -16.65
CA ARG A 187 -2.14 26.73 -15.80
C ARG A 187 -1.86 26.51 -14.31
N VAL A 188 -1.88 25.27 -13.84
CA VAL A 188 -1.49 24.94 -12.45
C VAL A 188 -0.02 25.33 -12.19
N ASP A 189 0.90 25.03 -13.10
CA ASP A 189 2.32 25.39 -13.01
C ASP A 189 2.52 26.90 -12.92
N LYS A 190 1.76 27.66 -13.73
CA LYS A 190 1.75 29.12 -13.68
C LYS A 190 1.27 29.64 -12.33
N ILE A 191 0.18 29.09 -11.78
CA ILE A 191 -0.36 29.50 -10.47
C ILE A 191 0.64 29.20 -9.33
N PHE A 192 1.39 28.09 -9.40
CA PHE A 192 2.43 27.78 -8.41
C PHE A 192 3.69 28.64 -8.53
N SER A 193 3.98 29.12 -9.75
CA SER A 193 5.09 30.02 -10.05
C SER A 193 4.80 31.47 -9.66
N GLU A 194 3.56 31.90 -9.85
CA GLU A 194 3.02 33.14 -9.31
C GLU A 194 2.74 32.96 -7.81
N LYS A 195 2.70 34.02 -6.99
CA LYS A 195 2.35 33.86 -5.57
C LYS A 195 0.96 33.23 -5.49
N ILE A 196 0.80 32.16 -4.70
CA ILE A 196 -0.48 31.44 -4.48
C ILE A 196 -1.46 32.35 -3.73
N ASN A 197 -1.98 33.36 -4.42
CA ASN A 197 -3.02 34.24 -3.94
C ASN A 197 -4.41 33.73 -4.37
N ASN A 198 -4.46 32.74 -5.27
CA ASN A 198 -5.70 32.18 -5.81
C ASN A 198 -5.84 30.69 -5.48
N ALA A 199 -5.88 30.37 -4.19
CA ALA A 199 -6.04 28.99 -3.70
C ALA A 199 -7.36 28.34 -4.20
N GLU A 200 -8.41 29.13 -4.41
CA GLU A 200 -9.70 28.65 -4.89
C GLU A 200 -9.65 28.25 -6.37
N GLU A 201 -9.07 29.10 -7.23
CA GLU A 201 -8.83 28.76 -8.65
C GLU A 201 -7.95 27.51 -8.76
N LEU A 202 -6.89 27.42 -7.96
CA LEU A 202 -6.01 26.26 -7.94
C LEU A 202 -6.78 24.99 -7.58
N ARG A 203 -7.56 25.00 -6.49
CA ARG A 203 -8.39 23.84 -6.11
C ARG A 203 -9.36 23.44 -7.21
N GLY A 204 -10.01 24.40 -7.87
CA GLY A 204 -10.89 24.12 -9.01
C GLY A 204 -10.19 23.33 -10.11
N LEU A 205 -9.00 23.78 -10.54
CA LEU A 205 -8.20 23.07 -11.55
C LEU A 205 -7.77 21.67 -11.09
N LEU A 206 -7.42 21.52 -9.81
CA LEU A 206 -7.03 20.22 -9.26
C LEU A 206 -8.21 19.24 -9.20
N PHE A 207 -9.42 19.71 -8.87
CA PHE A 207 -10.63 18.89 -8.95
C PHE A 207 -10.96 18.48 -10.39
N ASP A 208 -10.78 19.38 -11.36
CA ASP A 208 -10.98 19.06 -12.77
C ASP A 208 -10.01 17.95 -13.23
N ILE A 209 -8.71 18.07 -12.90
CA ILE A 209 -7.71 17.04 -13.20
C ILE A 209 -8.06 15.72 -12.51
N GLN A 210 -8.49 15.76 -11.24
CA GLN A 210 -8.93 14.57 -10.52
C GLN A 210 -10.14 13.92 -11.20
N GLY A 211 -11.07 14.70 -11.76
CA GLY A 211 -12.20 14.24 -12.54
C GLY A 211 -11.77 13.49 -13.81
N GLU A 212 -10.83 14.04 -14.58
CA GLU A 212 -10.28 13.41 -15.79
C GLU A 212 -9.62 12.06 -15.50
N LEU A 213 -8.92 11.94 -14.38
CA LEU A 213 -8.34 10.66 -13.94
C LEU A 213 -9.39 9.66 -13.43
N LYS A 214 -10.60 10.09 -13.04
CA LYS A 214 -11.69 9.20 -12.58
C LYS A 214 -12.43 8.54 -13.73
N THR A 215 -12.82 9.32 -14.75
CA THR A 215 -13.62 8.85 -15.90
C THR A 215 -12.97 7.70 -16.68
N SER A 216 -11.64 7.58 -16.62
CA SER A 216 -10.82 6.53 -17.25
C SER A 216 -11.09 5.11 -16.75
N GLN A 217 -11.36 4.93 -15.45
CA GLN A 217 -11.48 3.61 -14.84
C GLN A 217 -12.87 3.00 -15.07
N GLU A 218 -13.90 3.85 -15.17
CA GLU A 218 -15.27 3.46 -15.50
C GLU A 218 -15.42 2.98 -16.96
N GLU A 219 -14.54 3.43 -17.87
CA GLU A 219 -14.50 2.95 -19.27
C GLU A 219 -13.80 1.59 -19.44
N LEU A 220 -12.98 1.14 -18.47
CA LEU A 220 -12.30 -0.17 -18.51
C LEU A 220 -12.90 -1.19 -17.55
N THR A 221 -13.57 -0.75 -16.49
CA THR A 221 -14.31 -1.59 -15.56
C THR A 221 -15.59 -0.84 -15.21
N GLY A 222 -16.68 -1.13 -15.93
CA GLY A 222 -17.98 -0.56 -15.62
C GLY A 222 -18.44 -0.95 -14.22
N THR A 223 -18.08 -0.15 -13.23
CA THR A 223 -18.67 -0.07 -11.89
C THR A 223 -18.07 1.15 -11.19
N GLU A 224 -18.91 2.16 -10.94
CA GLU A 224 -18.61 3.29 -10.07
C GLU A 224 -18.18 2.78 -8.69
N GLU A 225 -17.01 3.19 -8.18
CA GLU A 225 -16.82 3.30 -6.74
C GLU A 225 -16.36 4.70 -6.38
N LYS A 226 -17.27 5.44 -5.77
CA LYS A 226 -17.06 6.76 -5.18
C LYS A 226 -15.93 6.67 -4.15
N VAL A 227 -14.77 7.20 -4.52
CA VAL A 227 -13.64 7.44 -3.62
C VAL A 227 -14.10 8.36 -2.48
N THR A 228 -14.44 7.76 -1.34
CA THR A 228 -14.62 8.42 -0.04
C THR A 228 -13.25 8.68 0.58
N VAL A 229 -13.09 9.88 1.12
CA VAL A 229 -11.89 10.40 1.78
C VAL A 229 -11.48 9.47 2.93
N PHE A 230 -10.29 8.89 2.87
CA PHE A 230 -9.78 8.07 3.97
C PHE A 230 -8.99 8.93 4.95
N ASN A 231 -9.48 8.98 6.19
CA ASN A 231 -8.66 9.37 7.33
C ASN A 231 -7.80 8.15 7.72
N GLU A 232 -6.58 8.38 8.20
CA GLU A 232 -5.73 7.32 8.75
C GLU A 232 -6.45 6.52 9.86
N PRO A 233 -6.02 5.27 10.13
CA PRO A 233 -6.55 4.49 11.26
C PRO A 233 -6.37 5.27 12.56
N PRO A 234 -7.35 5.26 13.48
CA PRO A 234 -7.10 5.73 14.83
C PRO A 234 -5.97 4.91 15.45
N LYS A 235 -4.98 5.56 16.09
CA LYS A 235 -3.75 4.91 16.60
C LYS A 235 -3.95 3.70 17.50
N GLU A 236 -5.10 3.61 18.17
CA GLU A 236 -5.42 2.46 19.04
C GLU A 236 -6.08 1.30 18.29
N TYR A 237 -6.26 1.39 16.98
CA TYR A 237 -7.00 0.43 16.16
C TYR A 237 -6.25 0.14 14.87
N GLU A 238 -4.95 -0.13 14.93
CA GLU A 238 -4.12 -0.26 13.74
C GLU A 238 -4.17 -1.66 13.14
N TYR A 239 -4.49 -2.69 13.93
CA TYR A 239 -4.48 -4.08 13.49
C TYR A 239 -5.86 -4.76 13.53
N ILE A 240 -6.28 -5.31 12.39
CA ILE A 240 -7.54 -6.02 12.18
C ILE A 240 -7.25 -7.51 11.91
N LEU A 241 -7.85 -8.39 12.71
CA LEU A 241 -7.96 -9.81 12.36
C LEU A 241 -9.33 -10.07 11.75
N ILE A 242 -9.33 -10.71 10.59
CA ILE A 242 -10.55 -11.19 9.93
C ILE A 242 -10.66 -12.70 10.16
N VAL A 243 -11.84 -13.17 10.55
CA VAL A 243 -12.15 -14.58 10.76
C VAL A 243 -13.28 -14.96 9.83
N ASP A 244 -12.95 -15.70 8.76
CA ASP A 244 -13.86 -16.06 7.68
C ASP A 244 -13.33 -17.32 6.97
N ASP A 245 -14.11 -18.41 6.96
CA ASP A 245 -13.74 -19.71 6.40
C ASP A 245 -13.96 -19.82 4.88
N ASP A 246 -14.91 -19.06 4.35
CA ASP A 246 -15.19 -18.98 2.91
C ASP A 246 -14.26 -17.96 2.20
N GLY A 247 -13.54 -17.18 3.00
CA GLY A 247 -12.59 -16.19 2.55
C GLY A 247 -13.24 -14.82 2.40
N TYR A 248 -12.58 -13.83 2.99
CA TYR A 248 -13.06 -12.45 2.99
C TYR A 248 -12.92 -11.78 1.63
N ASP A 249 -13.82 -10.83 1.32
CA ASP A 249 -13.77 -10.06 0.08
C ASP A 249 -12.42 -9.32 -0.09
N GLN A 250 -11.72 -9.66 -1.16
CA GLN A 250 -10.34 -9.19 -1.38
C GLN A 250 -10.28 -7.69 -1.70
N GLY A 251 -11.32 -7.14 -2.35
CA GLY A 251 -11.43 -5.72 -2.62
C GLY A 251 -11.51 -4.92 -1.33
N SER A 252 -12.39 -5.38 -0.43
CA SER A 252 -12.60 -4.78 0.88
C SER A 252 -11.38 -4.89 1.78
N MET A 253 -10.73 -6.05 1.80
CA MET A 253 -9.47 -6.25 2.54
C MET A 253 -8.37 -5.30 2.04
N LYS A 254 -8.18 -5.19 0.71
CA LYS A 254 -7.23 -4.25 0.10
C LYS A 254 -7.56 -2.81 0.46
N ARG A 255 -8.84 -2.45 0.48
CA ARG A 255 -9.30 -1.10 0.84
C ARG A 255 -9.01 -0.77 2.30
N LEU A 256 -9.18 -1.71 3.24
CA LEU A 256 -8.75 -1.52 4.64
C LEU A 256 -7.24 -1.35 4.75
N MET A 257 -6.44 -2.15 4.03
CA MET A 257 -4.98 -1.98 4.01
C MET A 257 -4.57 -0.62 3.44
N ASN A 258 -5.23 -0.15 2.37
CA ASN A 258 -4.97 1.16 1.76
C ASN A 258 -5.31 2.33 2.70
N ILE A 259 -6.24 2.15 3.65
CA ILE A 259 -6.50 3.14 4.70
C ILE A 259 -5.30 3.23 5.65
N GLY A 260 -4.55 2.15 5.83
CA GLY A 260 -3.38 2.06 6.71
C GLY A 260 -3.49 0.98 7.78
N TYR A 261 -4.57 0.19 7.81
CA TYR A 261 -4.71 -0.90 8.76
C TYR A 261 -3.75 -2.05 8.40
N GLY A 262 -3.09 -2.64 9.41
CA GLY A 262 -2.58 -4.00 9.31
C GLY A 262 -3.75 -4.96 9.30
N VAL A 263 -3.81 -5.88 8.33
CA VAL A 263 -4.92 -6.83 8.21
C VAL A 263 -4.39 -8.24 8.03
N ASP A 264 -4.89 -9.17 8.83
CA ASP A 264 -4.60 -10.60 8.71
C ASP A 264 -5.90 -11.42 8.68
N LEU A 265 -5.80 -12.67 8.24
CA LEU A 265 -6.93 -13.58 8.06
C LEU A 265 -6.68 -14.89 8.83
N ALA A 266 -7.67 -15.31 9.60
CA ALA A 266 -7.80 -16.67 10.11
C ALA A 266 -8.96 -17.36 9.40
N CYS A 267 -8.72 -18.57 8.89
CA CYS A 267 -9.68 -19.30 8.04
C CYS A 267 -10.38 -20.46 8.76
N SER A 268 -10.20 -20.59 10.08
CA SER A 268 -10.90 -21.57 10.90
C SER A 268 -11.12 -21.06 12.31
N TYR A 269 -12.04 -21.71 13.02
CA TYR A 269 -12.27 -21.46 14.44
C TYR A 269 -10.98 -21.62 15.26
N GLU A 270 -10.24 -22.73 15.08
CA GLU A 270 -9.04 -23.01 15.86
C GLU A 270 -7.93 -21.99 15.60
N GLU A 271 -7.77 -21.55 14.35
CA GLU A 271 -6.81 -20.50 14.01
C GLU A 271 -7.20 -19.18 14.70
N ALA A 272 -8.47 -18.79 14.61
CA ALA A 272 -8.96 -17.57 15.26
C ALA A 272 -8.72 -17.58 16.77
N ILE A 273 -9.06 -18.69 17.44
CA ILE A 273 -8.84 -18.85 18.87
C ILE A 273 -7.34 -18.79 19.21
N CYS A 274 -6.49 -19.43 18.41
CA CYS A 274 -5.05 -19.38 18.59
C CYS A 274 -4.51 -17.94 18.47
N ARG A 275 -4.93 -17.18 17.45
CA ARG A 275 -4.53 -15.77 17.30
C ARG A 275 -4.96 -14.93 18.50
N LEU A 276 -6.22 -15.06 18.94
CA LEU A 276 -6.73 -14.35 20.13
C LEU A 276 -5.98 -14.70 21.43
N GLU A 277 -5.32 -15.86 21.50
CA GLU A 277 -4.53 -16.26 22.66
C GLU A 277 -3.12 -15.70 22.65
N TYR A 278 -2.43 -15.75 21.51
CA TYR A 278 -1.02 -15.42 21.42
C TYR A 278 -0.74 -13.97 21.00
N ASP A 279 -1.59 -13.40 20.14
CA ASP A 279 -1.39 -12.07 19.55
C ASP A 279 -2.75 -11.42 19.22
N PRO A 280 -3.48 -10.94 20.24
CA PRO A 280 -4.83 -10.42 20.05
C PRO A 280 -4.82 -9.13 19.22
N PRO A 281 -5.73 -8.99 18.24
CA PRO A 281 -5.83 -7.78 17.42
C PRO A 281 -6.46 -6.62 18.17
N ASP A 282 -6.38 -5.41 17.59
CA ASP A 282 -7.16 -4.27 18.09
C ASP A 282 -8.64 -4.38 17.70
N VAL A 283 -8.89 -4.88 16.49
CA VAL A 283 -10.22 -5.09 15.91
C VAL A 283 -10.36 -6.53 15.44
N LEU A 284 -11.48 -7.16 15.79
CA LEU A 284 -11.88 -8.44 15.22
C LEU A 284 -13.07 -8.25 14.28
N LEU A 285 -12.94 -8.71 13.04
CA LEU A 285 -14.05 -8.92 12.11
C LEU A 285 -14.32 -10.43 12.05
N CYS A 286 -15.48 -10.90 12.49
CA CYS A 286 -15.77 -12.33 12.55
C CYS A 286 -17.05 -12.67 11.81
N ASP A 287 -16.97 -13.62 10.87
CA ASP A 287 -18.16 -14.23 10.29
C ASP A 287 -19.00 -14.88 11.39
N TRP A 288 -20.26 -14.49 11.43
CA TRP A 288 -21.23 -15.07 12.35
C TRP A 288 -21.39 -16.57 12.11
N ARG A 289 -21.44 -17.00 10.84
CA ARG A 289 -21.64 -18.41 10.47
C ARG A 289 -20.34 -19.11 10.12
N LEU A 290 -19.31 -18.88 10.93
CA LEU A 290 -18.01 -19.50 10.76
C LEU A 290 -18.14 -21.03 10.65
N GLU A 291 -17.67 -21.59 9.55
CA GLU A 291 -17.77 -23.03 9.21
C GLU A 291 -19.23 -23.54 9.18
N GLY A 292 -20.15 -22.67 8.80
CA GLY A 292 -21.59 -22.91 8.77
C GLY A 292 -22.28 -22.94 10.13
N ASP A 293 -21.57 -22.66 11.24
CA ASP A 293 -22.09 -22.75 12.60
C ASP A 293 -22.10 -21.39 13.32
N PRO A 294 -23.29 -20.78 13.54
CA PRO A 294 -23.45 -19.57 14.34
C PRO A 294 -22.81 -19.61 15.73
N GLN A 295 -22.77 -20.80 16.35
CA GLN A 295 -22.23 -20.95 17.69
C GLN A 295 -20.72 -20.73 17.73
N LYS A 296 -20.01 -21.12 16.66
CA LYS A 296 -18.56 -20.89 16.55
C LYS A 296 -18.23 -19.40 16.41
N GLY A 297 -18.94 -18.68 15.53
CA GLY A 297 -18.77 -17.24 15.39
C GLY A 297 -19.08 -16.50 16.69
N ARG A 298 -20.14 -16.95 17.40
CA ARG A 298 -20.48 -16.43 18.74
C ARG A 298 -19.35 -16.64 19.75
N GLU A 299 -18.83 -17.86 19.87
CA GLU A 299 -17.76 -18.19 20.82
C GLU A 299 -16.47 -17.41 20.56
N VAL A 300 -16.08 -17.24 19.29
CA VAL A 300 -14.94 -16.41 18.91
C VAL A 300 -15.15 -14.96 19.34
N ALA A 301 -16.33 -14.40 19.10
CA ALA A 301 -16.68 -13.05 19.51
C ALA A 301 -16.69 -12.87 21.03
N GLU A 302 -17.28 -13.81 21.78
CA GLU A 302 -17.31 -13.78 23.24
C GLU A 302 -15.90 -13.82 23.83
N LYS A 303 -15.01 -14.67 23.29
CA LYS A 303 -13.60 -14.73 23.71
C LYS A 303 -12.84 -13.46 23.36
N ALA A 304 -13.14 -12.85 22.22
CA ALA A 304 -12.48 -11.63 21.78
C ALA A 304 -12.86 -10.41 22.63
N LEU A 305 -14.09 -10.34 23.16
CA LEU A 305 -14.54 -9.23 24.03
C LEU A 305 -13.68 -9.03 25.28
N GLU A 306 -12.95 -10.07 25.72
CA GLU A 306 -12.05 -9.99 26.88
C GLU A 306 -10.70 -9.31 26.57
N LYS A 307 -10.31 -9.23 25.29
CA LYS A 307 -8.93 -8.89 24.88
C LYS A 307 -8.84 -7.86 23.76
N VAL A 308 -9.87 -7.75 22.95
CA VAL A 308 -9.93 -6.92 21.73
C VAL A 308 -10.75 -5.67 22.02
N LYS A 309 -10.32 -4.52 21.48
CA LYS A 309 -10.97 -3.22 21.75
C LYS A 309 -12.33 -3.09 21.05
N LEU A 310 -12.45 -3.71 19.87
CA LEU A 310 -13.68 -3.73 19.08
C LEU A 310 -13.89 -5.09 18.40
N VAL A 311 -15.07 -5.66 18.62
CA VAL A 311 -15.53 -6.87 17.92
C VAL A 311 -16.69 -6.48 16.99
N ILE A 312 -16.58 -6.84 15.73
CA ILE A 312 -17.62 -6.64 14.70
C ILE A 312 -17.99 -8.01 14.15
N LEU A 313 -19.27 -8.37 14.29
CA LEU A 313 -19.83 -9.56 13.65
C LEU A 313 -20.33 -9.21 12.25
N ILE A 314 -19.98 -10.04 11.26
CA ILE A 314 -20.42 -9.90 9.87
C ILE A 314 -21.31 -11.08 9.47
N SER A 315 -22.37 -10.83 8.70
CA SER A 315 -23.26 -11.90 8.22
C SER A 315 -24.06 -11.46 6.99
N ALA A 316 -24.31 -12.36 6.04
CA ALA A 316 -25.25 -12.08 4.94
C ALA A 316 -26.69 -11.94 5.47
N ASP A 317 -27.03 -12.78 6.45
CA ASP A 317 -28.35 -12.83 7.07
C ASP A 317 -28.40 -12.03 8.36
N GLU A 318 -29.60 -11.86 8.91
CA GLU A 318 -29.82 -11.35 10.26
C GLU A 318 -29.04 -12.16 11.32
N ILE A 319 -28.32 -11.45 12.20
CA ILE A 319 -27.69 -12.02 13.39
C ILE A 319 -28.68 -11.94 14.55
N LYS A 320 -29.10 -13.09 15.07
CA LYS A 320 -30.04 -13.18 16.18
C LYS A 320 -29.28 -13.31 17.49
N ASP A 321 -29.58 -12.42 18.45
CA ASP A 321 -28.99 -12.42 19.79
C ASP A 321 -27.45 -12.36 19.79
N PRO A 322 -26.82 -11.32 19.22
CA PRO A 322 -25.38 -11.15 19.29
C PRO A 322 -24.91 -10.92 20.75
N PRO A 323 -23.69 -11.32 21.13
CA PRO A 323 -23.13 -11.01 22.43
C PRO A 323 -23.14 -9.52 22.75
N ASN A 324 -23.36 -9.15 24.01
CA ASN A 324 -23.35 -7.75 24.43
C ASN A 324 -21.98 -7.12 24.17
N GLY A 325 -21.96 -5.93 23.56
CA GLY A 325 -20.73 -5.16 23.32
C GLY A 325 -20.08 -5.39 21.95
N VAL A 326 -20.66 -6.23 21.09
CA VAL A 326 -20.25 -6.34 19.68
C VAL A 326 -21.00 -5.33 18.82
N GLU A 327 -20.35 -4.84 17.76
CA GLU A 327 -21.02 -4.17 16.65
C GLU A 327 -21.42 -5.22 15.60
N VAL A 328 -22.43 -4.92 14.78
CA VAL A 328 -22.98 -5.87 13.80
C VAL A 328 -23.05 -5.21 12.42
N CYS A 329 -22.57 -5.93 11.41
CA CYS A 329 -22.71 -5.58 10.00
C CYS A 329 -23.41 -6.72 9.25
N THR A 330 -24.62 -6.45 8.76
CA THR A 330 -25.44 -7.44 8.04
C THR A 330 -25.81 -6.96 6.63
N GLY A 331 -26.20 -7.91 5.77
CA GLY A 331 -26.72 -7.63 4.44
C GLY A 331 -25.63 -7.41 3.39
N GLU A 332 -25.99 -6.72 2.29
CA GLU A 332 -25.11 -6.52 1.12
C GLU A 332 -23.84 -5.73 1.47
N ASP A 333 -23.92 -4.84 2.46
CA ASP A 333 -22.81 -3.99 2.90
C ASP A 333 -21.91 -4.63 3.97
N LYS A 334 -22.10 -5.92 4.31
CA LYS A 334 -21.38 -6.56 5.43
C LYS A 334 -19.86 -6.53 5.32
N PHE A 335 -19.33 -6.51 4.10
CA PHE A 335 -17.90 -6.47 3.84
C PHE A 335 -17.37 -5.05 3.56
N ASN A 336 -18.25 -4.05 3.48
CA ASN A 336 -17.91 -2.71 3.03
C ASN A 336 -16.89 -2.03 3.96
N SER A 337 -15.68 -1.81 3.46
CA SER A 337 -14.56 -1.24 4.21
C SER A 337 -14.84 0.15 4.78
N ASP A 338 -15.63 0.98 4.08
CA ASP A 338 -15.97 2.32 4.57
C ASP A 338 -16.92 2.23 5.77
N THR A 339 -17.81 1.25 5.77
CA THR A 339 -18.69 0.98 6.91
C THR A 339 -17.87 0.51 8.11
N ILE A 340 -16.96 -0.43 7.89
CA ILE A 340 -16.06 -0.94 8.93
C ILE A 340 -15.18 0.18 9.51
N HIS A 341 -14.51 0.96 8.66
CA HIS A 341 -13.67 2.07 9.08
C HIS A 341 -14.46 3.14 9.87
N ARG A 342 -15.69 3.47 9.43
CA ARG A 342 -16.56 4.39 10.17
C ARG A 342 -16.94 3.86 11.56
N LEU A 343 -17.19 2.56 11.70
CA LEU A 343 -17.46 1.94 13.00
C LEU A 343 -16.25 2.05 13.92
N ILE A 344 -15.04 1.75 13.41
CA ILE A 344 -13.79 1.88 14.15
C ILE A 344 -13.58 3.33 14.61
N CYS A 345 -13.71 4.29 13.71
CA CYS A 345 -13.59 5.72 14.04
C CYS A 345 -14.61 6.19 15.08
N LYS A 346 -15.86 5.72 14.96
CA LYS A 346 -16.92 6.03 15.92
C LYS A 346 -16.61 5.45 17.31
N ARG A 347 -16.04 4.25 17.37
CA ARG A 347 -15.63 3.60 18.63
C ARG A 347 -14.48 4.35 19.29
N ALA A 348 -13.45 4.72 18.52
CA ALA A 348 -12.31 5.50 19.01
C ALA A 348 -12.76 6.82 19.65
N LYS A 349 -13.63 7.59 18.97
CA LYS A 349 -14.18 8.86 19.48
C LYS A 349 -14.98 8.71 20.78
N LYS A 350 -15.66 7.59 20.99
CA LYS A 350 -16.38 7.31 22.24
C LYS A 350 -15.43 7.01 23.40
N GLY A 351 -14.26 6.40 23.12
CA GLY A 351 -13.24 6.09 24.13
C GLY A 351 -12.57 7.32 24.72
N GLU A 352 -12.34 8.35 23.89
CA GLU A 352 -11.72 9.62 24.32
C GLU A 352 -12.55 10.41 25.35
N GLY A 353 -13.86 10.16 25.43
CA GLY A 353 -14.78 10.84 26.34
C GLY A 353 -14.86 10.25 27.76
N HIS A 354 -14.11 9.19 28.08
CA HIS A 354 -14.13 8.53 29.39
C HIS A 354 -12.78 8.51 30.12
N ALA A 355 -11.83 9.36 29.71
CA ALA A 355 -10.73 9.75 30.58
C ALA A 355 -11.24 10.70 31.69
N ASN A 356 -11.72 10.09 32.79
CA ASN A 356 -12.05 10.59 34.13
C ASN A 356 -11.94 12.10 34.45
N PRO A 357 -12.86 12.67 35.26
CA PRO A 357 -12.46 13.33 36.51
C PRO A 357 -11.95 12.34 37.56
#